data_AF-A0A959VXH8-F1
#
_entry.id   AF-A0A959VXH8-F1
#
_cell.length_a   1.000
_cell.length_b   1.000
_cell.length_c   1.000
_cell.angle_alpha   90.00
_cell.angle_beta   90.00
_cell.angle_gamma   90.00
#
_symmetry.space_group_name_H-M   'P 1'
#
loop_
_entity.id
_entity.type
_entity.pdbx_description
1 polymer ?
#
loop_
_entity_poly.entity_id
_entity_poly.type
_entity_poly.pdbx_seq_one_letter_code
_entity_poly.pdbx_strand_id
1 'polypeptide(L)'
;MARRLHENNRGSATVEQVAVVLVLALVFSGLLAFGLYGKGEPPGHGLGIRLANRIACGPREPGACRQHPTVSAYGRDIAKTVRWLAPTPSGAASRDGTMLVPVDFRYCRSASCAMPPEDGRLTTANRRLTLFTEVSPLGEGSWRVTYWAYRPTIGWESTRRVAGPAEIMAAAGTRLSLDDSPRLVPLEILPGRNHYDFPRQEIPPWRWRVKPASNGWST
;
A
#
# COMPACT_ATOMS: atom_id res chain seq x y z
N MET A 1 50.26 25.45 47.72
CA MET A 1 50.21 24.43 46.63
C MET A 1 49.23 23.34 47.03
N ALA A 2 47.97 23.43 46.61
CA ALA A 2 46.94 22.45 46.96
C ALA A 2 46.55 21.61 45.73
N ARG A 3 46.61 20.30 45.92
CA ARG A 3 46.17 19.22 45.03
C ARG A 3 44.73 19.41 44.56
N ARG A 4 44.45 18.99 43.31
CA ARG A 4 43.16 18.40 42.96
C ARG A 4 43.41 17.12 42.16
N LEU A 5 43.06 15.99 42.78
CA LEU A 5 43.09 14.65 42.20
C LEU A 5 41.94 14.51 41.20
N HIS A 6 42.21 13.89 40.06
CA HIS A 6 41.20 13.47 39.10
C HIS A 6 40.50 12.20 39.64
N GLU A 7 39.22 12.30 39.99
CA GLU A 7 38.40 11.14 40.33
C GLU A 7 37.89 10.44 39.06
N ASN A 8 38.22 9.16 38.94
CA ASN A 8 37.71 8.25 37.92
C ASN A 8 36.25 7.87 38.26
N ASN A 9 35.31 8.30 37.42
CA ASN A 9 33.92 7.83 37.45
C ASN A 9 33.85 6.36 37.00
N ARG A 10 33.88 5.42 37.96
CA ARG A 10 33.49 4.03 37.75
C ARG A 10 32.00 3.91 38.01
N GLY A 11 31.19 3.91 36.94
CA GLY A 11 29.77 3.62 37.01
C GLY A 11 29.55 2.17 37.45
N SER A 12 29.30 1.96 38.74
CA SER A 12 28.82 0.69 39.27
C SER A 12 27.31 0.64 39.04
N ALA A 13 26.88 -0.02 37.97
CA ALA A 13 25.50 -0.48 37.91
C ALA A 13 25.35 -1.55 38.99
N THR A 14 24.50 -1.32 40.00
CA THR A 14 24.26 -2.30 41.04
C THR A 14 23.56 -3.51 40.45
N VAL A 15 23.85 -4.71 40.96
CA VAL A 15 23.28 -5.98 40.45
C VAL A 15 21.73 -5.93 40.44
N GLU A 16 21.16 -5.14 41.35
CA GLU A 16 19.74 -4.83 41.44
C GLU A 16 19.20 -4.06 40.23
N GLN A 17 19.95 -3.10 39.70
CA GLN A 17 19.56 -2.37 38.48
C GLN A 17 19.54 -3.30 37.26
N VAL A 18 20.52 -4.21 37.16
CA VAL A 18 20.55 -5.20 36.08
C VAL A 18 19.34 -6.12 36.18
N ALA A 19 19.00 -6.61 37.37
CA ALA A 19 17.85 -7.47 37.60
C ALA A 19 16.52 -6.78 37.22
N VAL A 20 16.33 -5.53 37.63
CA VAL A 20 15.11 -4.76 37.29
C VAL A 20 14.99 -4.55 35.79
N VAL A 21 16.07 -4.18 35.11
CA VAL A 21 16.07 -4.01 33.64
C VAL A 21 15.72 -5.33 32.94
N LEU A 22 16.24 -6.46 33.44
CA LEU A 22 16.00 -7.78 32.86
C LEU A 22 14.55 -8.24 33.06
N VAL A 23 13.97 -8.00 34.23
CA VAL A 23 12.54 -8.27 34.50
C VAL A 23 11.65 -7.42 33.60
N LEU A 24 11.92 -6.11 33.49
CA LEU A 24 11.15 -5.24 32.59
C LEU A 24 11.25 -5.71 31.14
N ALA A 25 12.45 -6.05 30.66
CA ALA A 25 12.65 -6.56 29.31
C ALA A 25 11.85 -7.85 29.05
N LEU A 26 11.80 -8.78 30.01
CA LEU A 26 11.02 -10.01 29.92
C LEU A 26 9.51 -9.74 29.93
N VAL A 27 9.03 -8.84 30.80
CA VAL A 27 7.61 -8.46 30.85
C VAL A 27 7.18 -7.82 29.53
N PHE A 28 7.95 -6.87 29.00
CA PHE A 28 7.65 -6.25 27.70
C PHE A 28 7.69 -7.28 26.56
N SER A 29 8.67 -8.18 26.56
CA SER A 29 8.77 -9.24 25.55
C SER A 29 7.56 -10.19 25.62
N GLY A 30 7.13 -10.57 26.83
CA GLY A 30 5.95 -11.41 27.05
C GLY A 30 4.66 -10.72 26.62
N LEU A 31 4.47 -9.44 26.95
CA LEU A 31 3.32 -8.65 26.52
C LEU A 31 3.26 -8.49 25.01
N LEU A 32 4.40 -8.26 24.34
CA LEU A 32 4.50 -8.20 22.90
C LEU A 32 4.16 -9.54 22.25
N ALA A 33 4.71 -10.64 22.77
CA ALA A 33 4.42 -11.98 22.27
C ALA A 33 2.92 -12.30 22.40
N PHE A 34 2.31 -11.97 23.53
CA PHE A 34 0.88 -12.20 23.77
C PHE A 34 -0.01 -11.31 22.89
N GLY A 35 0.30 -10.02 22.77
CA GLY A 35 -0.47 -9.08 21.95
C GLY A 35 -0.39 -9.34 20.45
N LEU A 36 0.73 -9.92 19.97
CA LEU A 36 0.95 -10.24 18.56
C LEU A 36 0.45 -11.63 18.16
N TYR A 37 0.08 -12.49 19.12
CA TYR A 37 -0.49 -13.83 18.85
C TYR A 37 -2.00 -13.82 18.55
N GLY A 38 -2.59 -12.64 18.36
CA GLY A 38 -3.96 -12.49 17.88
C GLY A 38 -4.10 -13.04 16.45
N LYS A 39 -4.96 -14.05 16.29
CA LYS A 39 -5.31 -14.69 15.01
C LYS A 39 -5.48 -13.66 13.88
N GLY A 40 -4.55 -13.64 12.92
CA GLY A 40 -4.84 -13.16 11.56
C GLY A 40 -3.87 -12.18 10.91
N GLU A 41 -2.86 -11.64 11.59
CA GLU A 41 -1.86 -10.78 10.93
C GLU A 41 -0.44 -11.34 11.07
N PRO A 42 0.32 -11.52 9.97
CA PRO A 42 1.72 -11.88 10.08
C PRO A 42 2.48 -10.78 10.84
N PRO A 43 3.37 -11.15 11.79
CA PRO A 43 4.12 -10.19 12.59
C PRO A 43 4.86 -9.18 11.69
N GLY A 44 4.74 -7.88 12.01
CA GLY A 44 5.43 -6.79 11.33
C GLY A 44 4.64 -6.00 10.27
N HIS A 45 3.42 -6.41 9.89
CA HIS A 45 2.75 -5.82 8.72
C HIS A 45 1.73 -4.69 9.01
N GLY A 46 1.31 -4.49 10.26
CA GLY A 46 0.32 -3.46 10.61
C GLY A 46 0.92 -2.16 11.14
N LEU A 47 1.52 -2.23 12.33
CA LEU A 47 2.01 -1.05 13.07
C LEU A 47 3.38 -0.56 12.58
N GLY A 48 4.32 -1.47 12.33
CA GLY A 48 5.66 -1.16 11.85
C GLY A 48 5.67 -0.45 10.49
N ILE A 49 4.84 -0.92 9.54
CA ILE A 49 4.68 -0.26 8.23
C ILE A 49 4.03 1.13 8.37
N ARG A 50 3.05 1.30 9.26
CA ARG A 50 2.43 2.61 9.51
C ARG A 50 3.41 3.60 10.13
N LEU A 51 4.25 3.13 11.06
CA LEU A 51 5.29 3.95 11.68
C LEU A 51 6.41 4.27 10.68
N ALA A 52 6.89 3.30 9.92
CA ALA A 52 7.90 3.50 8.87
C ALA A 52 7.40 4.46 7.79
N ASN A 53 6.14 4.34 7.34
CA ASN A 53 5.53 5.31 6.43
C ASN A 53 5.45 6.70 7.05
N ARG A 54 5.15 6.82 8.35
CA ARG A 54 5.09 8.12 9.03
C ARG A 54 6.46 8.76 9.17
N ILE A 55 7.50 7.98 9.43
CA ILE A 55 8.89 8.42 9.52
C ILE A 55 9.43 8.79 8.14
N ALA A 56 9.17 7.97 7.11
CA ALA A 56 9.56 8.25 5.73
C ALA A 56 8.87 9.51 5.17
N CYS A 57 7.70 9.87 5.70
CA CYS A 57 6.89 10.99 5.25
C CYS A 57 6.98 12.26 6.13
N GLY A 58 7.93 12.34 7.06
CA GLY A 58 8.35 13.61 7.70
C GLY A 58 9.87 13.78 7.59
N PRO A 59 10.45 14.99 7.63
CA PRO A 59 9.93 16.35 7.64
C PRO A 59 10.43 17.14 6.39
N ARG A 60 10.12 16.67 5.18
CA ARG A 60 10.24 17.50 3.97
C ARG A 60 8.85 17.97 3.56
N GLU A 61 8.68 19.31 3.59
CA GLU A 61 7.87 20.18 2.71
C GLU A 61 6.99 19.50 1.63
N PRO A 62 5.81 20.06 1.29
CA PRO A 62 4.60 19.34 0.87
C PRO A 62 4.82 18.33 -0.27
N GLY A 63 5.28 17.14 0.09
CA GLY A 63 5.70 16.09 -0.83
C GLY A 63 4.68 14.96 -0.98
N ALA A 64 4.96 14.08 -1.95
CA ALA A 64 4.17 12.95 -2.44
C ALA A 64 3.42 12.13 -1.36
N CYS A 65 3.90 12.12 -0.12
CA CYS A 65 3.28 11.45 1.01
C CYS A 65 1.88 11.95 1.43
N ARG A 66 1.53 13.22 1.18
CA ARG A 66 0.17 13.74 1.43
C ARG A 66 -0.72 13.71 0.20
N GLN A 67 -0.15 13.45 -0.97
CA GLN A 67 -0.88 13.48 -2.23
C GLN A 67 -1.46 12.09 -2.52
N HIS A 68 -2.60 12.05 -3.20
CA HIS A 68 -3.14 10.79 -3.68
C HIS A 68 -2.13 10.15 -4.65
N PRO A 69 -1.78 8.85 -4.54
CA PRO A 69 -0.71 8.24 -5.31
C PRO A 69 -0.81 8.44 -6.84
N THR A 70 -2.04 8.48 -7.37
CA THR A 70 -2.27 8.76 -8.80
C THR A 70 -1.82 10.15 -9.22
N VAL A 71 -1.84 11.14 -8.32
CA VAL A 71 -1.32 12.50 -8.61
C VAL A 71 0.19 12.47 -8.78
N SER A 72 0.90 11.74 -7.91
CA SER A 72 2.35 11.58 -8.03
C SER A 72 2.75 10.78 -9.26
N ALA A 73 1.91 9.83 -9.69
CA ALA A 73 2.18 9.01 -10.87
C ALA A 73 1.85 9.70 -12.19
N TYR A 74 0.73 10.43 -12.26
CA TYR A 74 0.13 10.87 -13.53
C TYR A 74 -0.08 12.39 -13.65
N GLY A 75 0.17 13.15 -12.58
CA GLY A 75 -0.26 14.55 -12.48
C GLY A 75 -1.74 14.69 -12.09
N ARG A 76 -2.14 15.89 -11.69
CA ARG A 76 -3.45 16.14 -11.05
C ARG A 76 -4.63 15.87 -11.97
N ASP A 77 -4.57 16.33 -13.22
CA ASP A 77 -5.71 16.26 -14.14
C ASP A 77 -5.98 14.82 -14.55
N ILE A 78 -4.95 14.10 -14.99
CA ILE A 78 -5.06 12.68 -15.33
C ILE A 78 -5.43 11.85 -14.09
N ALA A 79 -4.91 12.16 -12.91
CA ALA A 79 -5.31 11.49 -11.66
C ALA A 79 -6.81 11.61 -11.38
N LYS A 80 -7.40 12.79 -11.59
CA LYS A 80 -8.84 13.01 -11.47
C LYS A 80 -9.61 12.20 -12.51
N THR A 81 -9.14 12.18 -13.76
CA THR A 81 -9.75 11.38 -14.83
C THR A 81 -9.69 9.89 -14.55
N VAL A 82 -8.59 9.38 -14.00
CA VAL A 82 -8.46 7.98 -13.56
C VAL A 82 -9.42 7.67 -12.41
N ARG A 83 -9.69 8.62 -11.51
CA ARG A 83 -10.72 8.43 -10.48
C ARG A 83 -12.13 8.45 -11.07
N TRP A 84 -12.40 9.39 -11.96
CA TRP A 84 -13.71 9.57 -12.60
C TRP A 84 -14.12 8.37 -13.45
N LEU A 85 -13.16 7.80 -14.20
CA LEU A 85 -13.36 6.63 -15.06
C LEU A 85 -13.26 5.28 -14.32
N ALA A 86 -12.98 5.28 -13.02
CA ALA A 86 -12.76 4.05 -12.27
C ALA A 86 -14.05 3.20 -12.23
N PRO A 87 -14.00 1.92 -12.63
CA PRO A 87 -15.15 1.05 -12.53
C PRO A 87 -15.47 0.73 -11.06
N THR A 88 -16.74 0.52 -10.76
CA THR A 88 -17.15 -0.06 -9.48
C THR A 88 -16.60 -1.48 -9.39
N PRO A 89 -15.80 -1.81 -8.36
CA PRO A 89 -15.21 -3.13 -8.23
C PRO A 89 -16.29 -4.17 -7.92
N SER A 90 -16.49 -5.14 -8.82
CA SER A 90 -17.43 -6.25 -8.65
C SER A 90 -16.74 -7.51 -8.13
N GLY A 91 -17.51 -8.36 -7.44
CA GLY A 91 -17.06 -9.69 -7.06
C GLY A 91 -17.03 -10.64 -8.26
N ALA A 92 -16.12 -11.61 -8.25
CA ALA A 92 -16.08 -12.72 -9.20
C ALA A 92 -16.05 -14.06 -8.45
N ALA A 93 -16.73 -15.06 -9.00
CA ALA A 93 -16.75 -16.40 -8.42
C ALA A 93 -15.42 -17.12 -8.67
N SER A 94 -14.83 -17.70 -7.62
CA SER A 94 -13.74 -18.64 -7.74
C SER A 94 -14.27 -20.03 -8.15
N ARG A 95 -13.37 -20.98 -8.41
CA ARG A 95 -13.70 -22.33 -8.88
C ARG A 95 -14.56 -23.10 -7.87
N ASP A 96 -14.45 -22.77 -6.59
CA ASP A 96 -15.23 -23.31 -5.48
C ASP A 96 -16.57 -22.59 -5.27
N GLY A 97 -16.90 -21.59 -6.11
CA GLY A 97 -18.09 -20.77 -5.99
C GLY A 97 -17.95 -19.59 -5.02
N THR A 98 -16.82 -19.45 -4.33
CA THR A 98 -16.58 -18.33 -3.40
C THR A 98 -16.50 -17.02 -4.18
N MET A 99 -17.34 -16.05 -3.82
CA MET A 99 -17.28 -14.70 -4.38
C MET A 99 -16.09 -13.94 -3.80
N LEU A 100 -15.21 -13.42 -4.66
CA LEU A 100 -14.02 -12.66 -4.27
C LEU A 100 -14.02 -11.27 -4.90
N VAL A 101 -13.67 -10.26 -4.11
CA VAL A 101 -13.53 -8.87 -4.56
C VAL A 101 -12.07 -8.49 -4.79
N PRO A 102 -11.80 -7.48 -5.63
CA PRO A 102 -10.43 -7.12 -5.94
C PRO A 102 -9.72 -6.44 -4.76
N VAL A 103 -8.49 -6.88 -4.48
CA VAL A 103 -7.70 -6.51 -3.31
C VAL A 103 -6.27 -6.16 -3.69
N ASP A 104 -5.55 -5.53 -2.75
CA ASP A 104 -4.12 -5.27 -2.90
C ASP A 104 -3.32 -6.55 -2.64
N PHE A 105 -2.72 -7.12 -3.70
CA PHE A 105 -1.96 -8.37 -3.64
C PHE A 105 -0.80 -8.33 -2.65
N ARG A 106 -0.31 -7.16 -2.26
CA ARG A 106 0.79 -7.02 -1.30
C ARG A 106 0.36 -7.39 0.11
N TYR A 107 -0.93 -7.21 0.40
CA TYR A 107 -1.50 -7.40 1.74
C TYR A 107 -2.51 -8.54 1.81
N CYS A 108 -3.04 -9.00 0.67
CA CYS A 108 -4.05 -10.05 0.63
C CYS A 108 -3.80 -10.99 -0.55
N ARG A 109 -3.40 -12.24 -0.26
CA ARG A 109 -3.08 -13.31 -1.23
C ARG A 109 -3.84 -14.62 -0.96
N SER A 110 -4.86 -14.59 -0.10
CA SER A 110 -5.73 -15.75 0.18
C SER A 110 -7.18 -15.42 -0.13
N ALA A 111 -7.99 -16.42 -0.47
CA ALA A 111 -9.42 -16.22 -0.72
C ALA A 111 -10.13 -15.61 0.50
N SER A 112 -9.79 -16.07 1.70
CA SER A 112 -10.39 -15.61 2.97
C SER A 112 -10.25 -14.11 3.21
N CYS A 113 -9.17 -13.46 2.77
CA CYS A 113 -8.99 -12.02 2.96
C CYS A 113 -9.71 -11.16 1.90
N ALA A 114 -10.17 -11.78 0.81
CA ALA A 114 -10.78 -11.15 -0.35
C ALA A 114 -12.30 -11.38 -0.44
N MET A 115 -12.94 -11.88 0.61
CA MET A 115 -14.39 -12.07 0.64
C MET A 115 -15.12 -10.72 0.74
N PRO A 116 -16.19 -10.49 -0.05
CA PRO A 116 -16.97 -9.26 0.00
C PRO A 116 -17.66 -9.08 1.36
N PRO A 117 -17.78 -7.84 1.87
CA PRO A 117 -18.71 -7.52 2.94
C PRO A 117 -20.13 -7.36 2.38
N GLU A 118 -21.10 -7.10 3.27
CA GLU A 118 -22.40 -6.59 2.86
C GLU A 118 -22.36 -5.09 2.43
N ASP A 119 -21.45 -4.27 2.99
CA ASP A 119 -21.42 -2.81 2.84
C ASP A 119 -20.66 -2.28 1.58
N GLY A 120 -20.04 -3.19 0.82
CA GLY A 120 -19.31 -2.92 -0.42
C GLY A 120 -17.99 -2.13 -0.32
N ARG A 121 -17.53 -1.69 0.87
CA ARG A 121 -16.36 -0.80 0.98
C ARG A 121 -15.07 -1.50 1.41
N LEU A 122 -15.17 -2.51 2.26
CA LEU A 122 -14.06 -3.23 2.88
C LEU A 122 -14.32 -4.73 2.86
N THR A 123 -13.35 -5.59 2.58
CA THR A 123 -13.54 -7.04 2.72
C THR A 123 -13.91 -7.42 4.16
N THR A 124 -14.43 -8.63 4.36
CA THR A 124 -14.70 -9.17 5.72
C THR A 124 -13.45 -9.21 6.60
N ALA A 125 -12.26 -9.22 5.99
CA ALA A 125 -10.96 -9.11 6.66
C ALA A 125 -10.45 -7.65 6.80
N ASN A 126 -11.35 -6.67 6.71
CA ASN A 126 -11.06 -5.24 6.83
C ASN A 126 -10.00 -4.74 5.84
N ARG A 127 -10.02 -5.24 4.60
CA ARG A 127 -9.14 -4.79 3.50
C ARG A 127 -9.90 -3.87 2.55
N ARG A 128 -9.27 -2.81 2.07
CA ARG A 128 -9.88 -1.94 1.06
C ARG A 128 -9.90 -2.62 -0.30
N LEU A 129 -11.04 -2.51 -1.01
CA LEU A 129 -11.10 -2.90 -2.40
C LEU A 129 -10.09 -2.05 -3.19
N THR A 130 -9.35 -2.69 -4.09
CA THR A 130 -8.21 -2.05 -4.75
C THR A 130 -8.21 -2.35 -6.24
N LEU A 131 -7.97 -1.31 -7.05
CA LEU A 131 -7.65 -1.44 -8.47
C LEU A 131 -6.26 -0.88 -8.70
N PHE A 132 -5.41 -1.67 -9.36
CA PHE A 132 -4.13 -1.19 -9.84
C PHE A 132 -4.34 -0.45 -11.16
N THR A 133 -3.64 0.66 -11.36
CA THR A 133 -3.81 1.49 -12.56
C THR A 133 -2.54 1.50 -13.39
N GLU A 134 -2.73 1.53 -14.70
CA GLU A 134 -1.69 1.77 -15.69
C GLU A 134 -2.20 2.83 -16.66
N VAL A 135 -1.40 3.84 -16.94
CA VAL A 135 -1.75 4.93 -17.86
C VAL A 135 -0.70 5.00 -18.96
N SER A 136 -1.17 5.00 -20.21
CA SER A 136 -0.31 5.12 -21.39
C SER A 136 -0.87 6.16 -22.37
N PRO A 137 -0.01 6.97 -23.00
CA PRO A 137 -0.47 7.92 -24.02
C PRO A 137 -0.93 7.17 -25.28
N LEU A 138 -1.96 7.70 -25.94
CA LEU A 138 -2.42 7.25 -27.26
C LEU A 138 -2.03 8.21 -28.39
N GLY A 139 -1.59 9.42 -28.05
CA GLY A 139 -1.40 10.53 -28.99
C GLY A 139 -2.51 11.58 -28.85
N GLU A 140 -2.28 12.79 -29.39
CA GLU A 140 -3.30 13.87 -29.46
C GLU A 140 -3.97 14.22 -28.11
N GLY A 141 -3.20 14.18 -27.02
CA GLY A 141 -3.72 14.46 -25.68
C GLY A 141 -4.65 13.38 -25.11
N SER A 142 -4.78 12.24 -25.79
CA SER A 142 -5.58 11.11 -25.37
C SER A 142 -4.75 10.07 -24.62
N TRP A 143 -5.38 9.41 -23.65
CA TRP A 143 -4.75 8.46 -22.74
C TRP A 143 -5.58 7.17 -22.66
N ARG A 144 -4.88 6.04 -22.58
CA ARG A 144 -5.48 4.76 -22.18
C ARG A 144 -5.23 4.54 -20.70
N VAL A 145 -6.31 4.34 -19.96
CA VAL A 145 -6.28 3.95 -18.55
C VAL A 145 -6.68 2.49 -18.45
N THR A 146 -5.79 1.65 -17.95
CA THR A 146 -6.07 0.24 -17.67
C THR A 146 -6.19 0.04 -16.16
N TYR A 147 -7.33 -0.50 -15.73
CA TYR A 147 -7.58 -0.91 -14.35
C TYR A 147 -7.39 -2.41 -14.23
N TRP A 148 -6.54 -2.83 -13.33
CA TRP A 148 -6.21 -4.21 -13.05
C TRP A 148 -6.80 -4.61 -11.70
N ALA A 149 -7.67 -5.60 -11.72
CA ALA A 149 -8.34 -6.18 -10.55
C ALA A 149 -7.68 -7.52 -10.21
N TYR A 150 -7.01 -7.60 -9.05
CA TYR A 150 -6.43 -8.84 -8.56
C TYR A 150 -7.35 -9.51 -7.54
N ARG A 151 -7.63 -10.80 -7.74
CA ARG A 151 -8.40 -11.65 -6.83
C ARG A 151 -7.61 -12.92 -6.57
N PRO A 152 -7.24 -13.22 -5.31
CA PRO A 152 -6.56 -14.47 -4.95
C PRO A 152 -7.31 -15.69 -5.52
N THR A 153 -6.59 -16.73 -5.92
CA THR A 153 -7.10 -17.97 -6.54
C THR A 153 -7.74 -17.82 -7.93
N ILE A 154 -8.14 -16.62 -8.35
CA ILE A 154 -8.70 -16.32 -9.68
C ILE A 154 -7.64 -15.70 -10.59
N GLY A 155 -6.82 -14.78 -10.06
CA GLY A 155 -5.79 -14.07 -10.80
C GLY A 155 -6.19 -12.63 -11.13
N TRP A 156 -5.88 -12.20 -12.35
CA TRP A 156 -5.94 -10.80 -12.77
C TRP A 156 -6.98 -10.60 -13.87
N GLU A 157 -7.80 -9.56 -13.70
CA GLU A 157 -8.74 -9.06 -14.70
C GLU A 157 -8.38 -7.62 -15.06
N SER A 158 -8.67 -7.19 -16.30
CA SER A 158 -8.43 -5.81 -16.72
C SER A 158 -9.62 -5.17 -17.38
N THR A 159 -9.91 -3.92 -17.01
CA THR A 159 -10.84 -3.04 -17.72
C THR A 159 -10.06 -1.88 -18.32
N ARG A 160 -10.30 -1.56 -19.59
CA ARG A 160 -9.64 -0.45 -20.29
C ARG A 160 -10.63 0.68 -20.53
N ARG A 161 -10.20 1.92 -20.30
CA ARG A 161 -10.91 3.14 -20.63
C ARG A 161 -10.01 4.06 -21.45
N VAL A 162 -10.63 4.90 -22.27
CA VAL A 162 -9.94 5.96 -23.02
C VAL A 162 -10.39 7.28 -22.42
N ALA A 163 -9.44 8.21 -22.29
CA ALA A 163 -9.66 9.57 -21.83
C ALA A 163 -9.08 10.53 -22.85
N GLY A 164 -9.93 11.27 -23.55
CA GLY A 164 -9.55 12.41 -24.37
C GLY A 164 -9.75 13.73 -23.61
N PRO A 165 -9.63 14.87 -24.33
CA PRO A 165 -9.82 16.20 -23.74
C PRO A 165 -11.18 16.37 -23.07
N ALA A 166 -12.25 15.79 -23.63
CA ALA A 166 -13.60 15.88 -23.07
C ALA A 166 -13.73 15.17 -21.71
N GLU A 167 -13.19 13.95 -21.58
CA GLU A 167 -13.19 13.23 -20.31
C GLU A 167 -12.32 13.92 -19.25
N ILE A 168 -11.18 14.50 -19.66
CA ILE A 168 -10.32 15.26 -18.75
C ILE A 168 -11.06 16.49 -18.21
N MET A 169 -11.76 17.24 -19.07
CA MET A 169 -12.58 18.37 -18.66
C MET A 169 -13.73 17.94 -17.74
N ALA A 170 -14.47 16.89 -18.11
CA ALA A 170 -15.58 16.37 -17.30
C ALA A 170 -15.09 15.91 -15.91
N ALA A 171 -13.87 15.38 -15.83
CA ALA A 171 -13.27 14.93 -14.59
C ALA A 171 -12.70 16.05 -13.73
N ALA A 172 -12.63 17.31 -14.19
CA ALA A 172 -11.97 18.40 -13.48
C ALA A 172 -12.54 18.65 -12.07
N GLY A 173 -13.84 18.41 -11.87
CA GLY A 173 -14.53 18.49 -10.57
C GLY A 173 -14.33 17.28 -9.64
N THR A 174 -13.69 16.21 -10.12
CA THR A 174 -13.56 14.96 -9.36
C THR A 174 -12.67 15.15 -8.14
N ARG A 175 -13.19 14.79 -6.97
CA ARG A 175 -12.43 14.75 -5.72
C ARG A 175 -11.45 13.59 -5.74
N LEU A 176 -10.25 13.82 -5.20
CA LEU A 176 -9.27 12.77 -4.92
C LEU A 176 -9.06 12.65 -3.42
N SER A 177 -9.56 11.57 -2.81
CA SER A 177 -9.34 11.27 -1.39
C SER A 177 -8.57 9.96 -1.23
N LEU A 178 -7.69 9.90 -0.23
CA LEU A 178 -7.02 8.65 0.15
C LEU A 178 -7.99 7.61 0.73
N ASP A 179 -9.17 8.04 1.18
CA ASP A 179 -10.20 7.19 1.78
C ASP A 179 -11.25 6.67 0.80
N ASP A 180 -11.13 7.05 -0.48
CA ASP A 180 -12.04 6.58 -1.52
C ASP A 180 -11.88 5.07 -1.75
N SER A 181 -13.01 4.40 -1.99
CA SER A 181 -13.08 2.99 -2.39
C SER A 181 -13.62 2.89 -3.83
N PRO A 182 -12.98 2.15 -4.75
CA PRO A 182 -11.74 1.41 -4.54
C PRO A 182 -10.53 2.31 -4.33
N ARG A 183 -9.51 1.81 -3.65
CA ARG A 183 -8.17 2.40 -3.66
C ARG A 183 -7.58 2.24 -5.06
N LEU A 184 -7.01 3.32 -5.61
CA LEU A 184 -6.32 3.29 -6.90
C LEU A 184 -4.81 3.30 -6.66
N VAL A 185 -4.13 2.27 -7.17
CA VAL A 185 -2.68 2.06 -6.97
C VAL A 185 -1.96 2.08 -8.32
N PRO A 186 -1.25 3.17 -8.65
CA PRO A 186 -0.47 3.25 -9.88
C PRO A 186 0.65 2.22 -9.92
N LEU A 187 0.68 1.40 -10.97
CA LEU A 187 1.73 0.40 -11.16
C LEU A 187 3.07 1.09 -11.42
N GLU A 188 3.10 2.21 -12.14
CA GLU A 188 4.30 2.93 -12.57
C GLU A 188 5.22 3.31 -11.41
N ILE A 189 4.65 3.64 -10.25
CA ILE A 189 5.38 4.01 -9.02
C ILE A 189 5.31 2.94 -7.93
N LEU A 190 4.74 1.76 -8.20
CA LEU A 190 4.63 0.69 -7.22
C LEU A 190 5.99 0.02 -6.96
N PRO A 191 6.59 0.14 -5.77
CA PRO A 191 7.91 -0.39 -5.49
C PRO A 191 7.95 -1.92 -5.56
N GLY A 192 8.98 -2.46 -6.20
CA GLY A 192 9.19 -3.90 -6.29
C GLY A 192 8.11 -4.67 -7.06
N ARG A 193 7.20 -4.00 -7.78
CA ARG A 193 6.01 -4.63 -8.42
C ARG A 193 6.32 -5.90 -9.22
N ASN A 194 7.47 -5.95 -9.87
CA ASN A 194 7.85 -7.07 -10.74
C ASN A 194 8.48 -8.24 -9.97
N HIS A 195 8.85 -8.05 -8.70
CA HIS A 195 9.63 -9.00 -7.90
C HIS A 195 8.80 -9.79 -6.87
N TYR A 196 7.48 -9.60 -6.85
CA TYR A 196 6.62 -10.41 -5.98
C TYR A 196 6.48 -11.84 -6.51
N ASP A 197 6.40 -12.82 -5.64
CA ASP A 197 6.09 -14.19 -6.07
C ASP A 197 4.59 -14.40 -6.17
N PHE A 198 4.16 -14.97 -7.30
CA PHE A 198 2.77 -15.36 -7.55
C PHE A 198 2.71 -16.83 -7.96
N PRO A 199 1.66 -17.55 -7.56
CA PRO A 199 1.29 -18.81 -8.20
C PRO A 199 1.18 -18.65 -9.72
N ARG A 200 1.42 -19.74 -10.47
CA ARG A 200 1.45 -19.69 -11.95
C ARG A 200 0.18 -19.09 -12.55
N GLN A 201 -0.99 -19.42 -12.00
CA GLN A 201 -2.29 -18.94 -12.43
C GLN A 201 -2.59 -17.47 -12.05
N GLU A 202 -1.75 -16.87 -11.20
CA GLU A 202 -1.92 -15.50 -10.70
C GLU A 202 -0.79 -14.57 -11.17
N ILE A 203 0.04 -15.00 -12.12
CA ILE A 203 1.12 -14.17 -12.66
C ILE A 203 0.52 -12.90 -13.25
N PRO A 204 0.97 -11.71 -12.79
CA PRO A 204 0.40 -10.47 -13.29
C PRO A 204 0.72 -10.29 -14.75
N PRO A 205 -0.29 -10.07 -15.61
CA PRO A 205 -0.04 -9.86 -17.03
C PRO A 205 0.80 -8.61 -17.25
N TRP A 206 0.68 -7.57 -16.43
CA TRP A 206 1.44 -6.31 -16.54
C TRP A 206 2.92 -6.43 -16.15
N ARG A 207 3.35 -7.55 -15.57
CA ARG A 207 4.72 -7.77 -15.09
C ARG A 207 5.73 -7.55 -16.21
N TRP A 208 6.76 -6.76 -15.91
CA TRP A 208 7.83 -6.35 -16.85
C TRP A 208 7.35 -5.56 -18.08
N ARG A 209 6.06 -5.22 -18.20
CA ARG A 209 5.52 -4.43 -19.33
C ARG A 209 5.28 -2.97 -19.00
N VAL A 210 4.85 -2.68 -17.77
CA VAL A 210 4.58 -1.31 -17.33
C VAL A 210 5.91 -0.59 -17.13
N LYS A 211 6.11 0.51 -17.86
CA LYS A 211 7.27 1.38 -17.69
C LYS A 211 7.15 2.15 -16.37
N PRO A 212 8.24 2.28 -15.57
CA PRO A 212 8.21 3.13 -14.39
C PRO A 212 7.96 4.59 -14.78
N ALA A 213 7.30 5.36 -13.92
CA ALA A 213 7.14 6.80 -14.13
C ALA A 213 8.53 7.45 -14.00
N SER A 214 9.15 7.77 -15.13
CA SER A 214 10.49 8.32 -15.19
C SER A 214 10.47 9.83 -14.95
N ASN A 215 10.07 10.27 -13.76
CA ASN A 215 10.24 11.66 -13.35
C ASN A 215 11.10 11.69 -12.08
N GLY A 216 12.43 11.76 -12.26
CA GLY A 216 13.32 12.37 -11.25
C GLY A 216 14.17 11.46 -10.34
N TRP A 217 14.90 10.49 -10.88
CA TRP A 217 16.14 10.01 -10.22
C TRP A 217 17.33 10.24 -11.16
N SER A 218 17.57 11.51 -11.46
CA SER A 218 18.82 12.00 -12.04
C SER A 218 19.14 13.32 -11.34
N THR A 219 19.82 13.21 -10.20
CA THR A 219 20.69 14.24 -9.63
C THR A 219 21.93 13.54 -9.15
#